data_AF-A0A0K3C666-F1
#
_entry.id   AF-A0A0K3C666-F1
#
_cell.length_a   1.000
_cell.length_b   1.000
_cell.length_c   1.000
_cell.angle_alpha   90.00
_cell.angle_beta   90.00
_cell.angle_gamma   90.00
#
_symmetry.space_group_name_H-M   'P 1'
#
loop_
_entity.id
_entity.type
_entity.pdbx_description
1 polymer ?
#
loop_
_entity_poly.entity_id
_entity_poly.type
_entity_poly.pdbx_seq_one_letter_code
_entity_poly.pdbx_strand_id
1 'polypeptide(L)'
;MAGNASVLLSALNTRPSSAAHHPGQGGGDPAHAQGTPNDALSPGMQHAQLDPWSNNAGSSSHLPLSISQSINNPGLPSGVIVSSAAVNAMNGLGGDRDPQAAMSLVGAASGHGRGGSVAASAGALSRSETPGLPIGAGGGNSGSGGGGKLLLHGTSSLIQPGSIPGGQGQGENEKVYYLIVDLMNPNTREAALLELSKKREQWDDLALVLWHSFGVMSALLQEIVSVYPLLAPPSLTAHASNRVCNALALLQCVASHNDTRSLFLSAHIPLFLYPFLNTTSKTRPFEYLRLTSLGVIGALVKQNDNSDVINFLLSTEIIPLCLRIMETGSELSKTVAIFIVQKILLDEVGLSYICQTYERFYAVGTVLSNMVQQLVETQAVRLLKHVVRCYLRLSDNLRAREALRACLPEPLRDATFSPLLKGDMVTKRCLATLLLNLSDRVENS
;
A
#
# COMPACT_ATOMS: atom_id res chain seq x y z
N MET A 1 20.68 17.40 10.55
CA MET A 1 21.46 17.29 9.29
C MET A 1 20.54 17.56 8.09
N ALA A 2 20.20 18.84 7.81
CA ALA A 2 19.12 19.14 6.86
C ALA A 2 19.55 19.44 5.41
N GLY A 3 20.83 19.76 5.15
CA GLY A 3 21.27 20.26 3.84
C GLY A 3 21.26 19.22 2.69
N ASN A 4 21.53 17.94 2.99
CA ASN A 4 21.92 16.97 1.96
C ASN A 4 20.75 16.52 1.06
N ALA A 5 19.50 16.55 1.56
CA ALA A 5 18.33 16.14 0.78
C ALA A 5 18.03 17.10 -0.38
N SER A 6 18.14 18.42 -0.14
CA SER A 6 17.90 19.45 -1.16
C SER A 6 18.95 19.38 -2.29
N VAL A 7 20.22 19.09 -1.95
CA VAL A 7 21.29 18.90 -2.94
C VAL A 7 20.97 17.71 -3.87
N LEU A 8 20.55 16.57 -3.33
CA LEU A 8 20.16 15.40 -4.13
C LEU A 8 18.98 15.68 -5.08
N LEU A 9 17.97 16.44 -4.63
CA LEU A 9 16.86 16.87 -5.48
C LEU A 9 17.32 17.83 -6.59
N SER A 10 18.20 18.78 -6.29
CA SER A 10 18.73 19.72 -7.28
C SER A 10 19.52 19.04 -8.40
N ALA A 11 20.34 18.03 -8.06
CA ALA A 11 21.16 17.27 -9.02
C ALA A 11 20.35 16.40 -9.98
N LEU A 12 19.11 16.03 -9.63
CA LEU A 12 18.22 15.23 -10.49
C LEU A 12 17.41 16.07 -11.48
N ASN A 13 17.38 17.40 -11.34
CA ASN A 13 16.47 18.27 -12.10
C ASN A 13 17.14 19.04 -13.26
N THR A 14 18.48 18.99 -13.38
CA THR A 14 19.23 19.69 -14.43
C THR A 14 19.31 18.87 -15.73
N ARG A 15 18.37 19.10 -16.66
CA ARG A 15 18.56 18.79 -18.09
C ARG A 15 19.20 19.98 -18.83
N PRO A 16 20.09 19.76 -19.81
CA PRO A 16 20.59 20.84 -20.67
C PRO A 16 19.51 21.29 -21.66
N SER A 17 19.25 22.59 -21.72
CA SER A 17 18.37 23.19 -22.73
C SER A 17 19.09 23.41 -24.05
N SER A 18 18.36 23.26 -25.17
CA SER A 18 18.88 23.53 -26.51
C SER A 18 19.18 25.03 -26.71
N ALA A 19 20.23 25.34 -27.47
CA ALA A 19 20.58 26.69 -27.91
C ALA A 19 20.25 26.88 -29.40
N ALA A 20 19.90 28.10 -29.83
CA ALA A 20 19.41 28.36 -31.19
C ALA A 20 19.95 29.67 -31.82
N HIS A 21 20.06 29.64 -33.16
CA HIS A 21 20.10 30.73 -34.14
C HIS A 21 21.35 31.62 -34.36
N HIS A 22 22.00 31.36 -35.52
CA HIS A 22 22.14 32.26 -36.71
C HIS A 22 22.90 33.61 -36.62
N PRO A 23 23.24 34.33 -37.75
CA PRO A 23 22.87 34.23 -39.20
C PRO A 23 23.51 33.08 -40.02
N GLY A 24 23.56 33.02 -41.37
CA GLY A 24 22.89 33.80 -42.44
C GLY A 24 23.59 33.68 -43.83
N GLN A 25 22.89 34.10 -44.93
CA GLN A 25 23.29 34.07 -46.36
C GLN A 25 23.48 32.66 -47.00
N GLY A 26 23.12 32.38 -48.27
CA GLY A 26 22.28 33.13 -49.23
C GLY A 26 22.33 32.60 -50.69
N GLY A 27 21.18 32.57 -51.39
CA GLY A 27 21.05 32.49 -52.87
C GLY A 27 20.90 31.11 -53.55
N GLY A 28 20.06 31.02 -54.60
CA GLY A 28 20.09 29.95 -55.62
C GLY A 28 18.79 29.18 -55.93
N ASP A 29 18.03 29.64 -56.93
CA ASP A 29 16.89 28.97 -57.61
C ASP A 29 17.27 28.66 -59.09
N PRO A 30 16.46 27.97 -59.93
CA PRO A 30 15.64 26.75 -59.74
C PRO A 30 15.74 25.74 -60.93
N ALA A 31 15.11 24.54 -60.88
CA ALA A 31 14.65 23.78 -62.09
C ALA A 31 13.76 22.52 -61.81
N HIS A 32 12.67 22.38 -62.60
CA HIS A 32 12.03 21.19 -63.25
C HIS A 32 12.22 19.72 -62.74
N ALA A 33 11.27 18.77 -62.90
CA ALA A 33 9.84 18.79 -63.29
C ALA A 33 9.13 17.40 -63.13
N GLN A 34 7.79 17.41 -63.02
CA GLN A 34 6.74 16.46 -63.51
C GLN A 34 6.90 14.92 -63.49
N GLY A 35 5.81 14.18 -63.12
CA GLY A 35 5.55 12.78 -63.54
C GLY A 35 4.53 11.98 -62.71
N THR A 36 3.45 11.47 -63.33
CA THR A 36 2.35 10.60 -62.80
C THR A 36 1.70 9.81 -63.96
N PRO A 37 0.65 8.94 -63.83
CA PRO A 37 0.18 7.98 -62.79
C PRO A 37 -0.09 6.54 -63.36
N ASN A 38 -1.00 5.74 -62.74
CA ASN A 38 -1.71 4.51 -63.25
C ASN A 38 -0.86 3.21 -63.40
N ASP A 39 -1.33 1.94 -63.43
CA ASP A 39 -2.61 1.20 -63.25
C ASP A 39 -2.28 -0.33 -63.08
N ALA A 40 -3.13 -1.35 -62.77
CA ALA A 40 -4.48 -1.53 -62.18
C ALA A 40 -4.78 -3.08 -61.98
N LEU A 41 -6.02 -3.43 -61.58
CA LEU A 41 -6.73 -4.75 -61.74
C LEU A 41 -6.43 -5.98 -60.81
N SER A 42 -7.53 -6.63 -60.37
CA SER A 42 -7.66 -8.02 -59.87
C SER A 42 -8.24 -8.93 -61.01
N PRO A 43 -8.61 -10.24 -60.90
CA PRO A 43 -9.10 -11.04 -59.73
C PRO A 43 -8.66 -12.54 -59.64
N GLY A 44 -9.17 -13.31 -58.66
CA GLY A 44 -9.04 -14.79 -58.67
C GLY A 44 -9.53 -15.56 -57.41
N MET A 45 -10.49 -16.47 -57.61
CA MET A 45 -11.02 -17.52 -56.69
C MET A 45 -9.98 -18.66 -56.41
N GLN A 46 -10.12 -19.66 -55.50
CA GLN A 46 -11.16 -20.13 -54.56
C GLN A 46 -10.54 -21.19 -53.59
N HIS A 47 -11.01 -21.32 -52.34
CA HIS A 47 -11.43 -22.60 -51.69
C HIS A 47 -11.95 -22.37 -50.25
N ALA A 48 -12.73 -23.31 -49.71
CA ALA A 48 -13.34 -23.24 -48.37
C ALA A 48 -13.14 -24.54 -47.57
N GLN A 49 -13.31 -24.49 -46.23
CA GLN A 49 -13.92 -25.59 -45.43
C GLN A 49 -14.30 -25.18 -43.98
N LEU A 50 -15.62 -25.18 -43.69
CA LEU A 50 -16.34 -25.50 -42.43
C LEU A 50 -15.89 -25.00 -41.03
N ASP A 51 -16.76 -24.23 -40.37
CA ASP A 51 -17.04 -24.29 -38.91
C ASP A 51 -17.93 -25.52 -38.57
N PRO A 52 -18.01 -25.96 -37.29
CA PRO A 52 -19.22 -25.65 -36.50
C PRO A 52 -19.04 -25.52 -34.96
N TRP A 53 -19.88 -24.70 -34.32
CA TRP A 53 -20.19 -24.76 -32.88
C TRP A 53 -21.56 -25.41 -32.63
N SER A 54 -21.67 -26.25 -31.59
CA SER A 54 -22.98 -26.72 -31.07
C SER A 54 -22.95 -27.16 -29.58
N ASN A 55 -24.09 -26.95 -28.91
CA ASN A 55 -24.35 -27.12 -27.46
C ASN A 55 -24.29 -28.61 -27.00
N ASN A 56 -24.27 -28.97 -25.70
CA ASN A 56 -25.36 -28.79 -24.71
C ASN A 56 -24.97 -29.15 -23.24
N ALA A 57 -25.89 -28.96 -22.27
CA ALA A 57 -25.65 -29.02 -20.81
C ALA A 57 -26.30 -30.21 -20.05
N GLY A 58 -25.91 -30.47 -18.79
CA GLY A 58 -26.53 -31.50 -17.92
C GLY A 58 -26.08 -31.59 -16.44
N SER A 59 -26.82 -30.94 -15.52
CA SER A 59 -27.22 -31.35 -14.14
C SER A 59 -26.29 -32.12 -13.14
N SER A 60 -26.07 -31.56 -11.93
CA SER A 60 -26.45 -32.12 -10.58
C SER A 60 -25.48 -31.98 -9.36
N SER A 61 -26.08 -31.80 -8.17
CA SER A 61 -25.65 -32.16 -6.78
C SER A 61 -24.44 -31.52 -6.02
N HIS A 62 -24.76 -30.57 -5.12
CA HIS A 62 -24.55 -30.58 -3.63
C HIS A 62 -23.14 -30.70 -2.94
N LEU A 63 -22.56 -29.54 -2.54
CA LEU A 63 -21.71 -29.23 -1.34
C LEU A 63 -20.37 -30.01 -1.07
N PRO A 64 -19.43 -29.51 -0.22
CA PRO A 64 -19.36 -28.25 0.54
C PRO A 64 -18.12 -27.36 0.21
N LEU A 65 -17.84 -26.36 1.08
CA LEU A 65 -16.85 -25.28 0.91
C LEU A 65 -15.36 -25.68 1.08
N SER A 66 -14.52 -25.30 0.12
CA SER A 66 -13.12 -24.82 0.32
C SER A 66 -12.56 -24.29 -1.00
N ILE A 67 -12.51 -22.96 -1.18
CA ILE A 67 -12.02 -22.35 -2.45
C ILE A 67 -10.98 -21.26 -2.17
N SER A 68 -9.71 -21.61 -2.39
CA SER A 68 -8.67 -20.64 -2.70
C SER A 68 -8.90 -20.10 -4.11
N GLN A 69 -9.39 -18.86 -4.25
CA GLN A 69 -9.65 -18.28 -5.56
C GLN A 69 -8.35 -17.82 -6.25
N SER A 70 -7.71 -18.74 -6.97
CA SER A 70 -6.73 -18.40 -8.00
C SER A 70 -7.42 -17.62 -9.12
N ILE A 71 -7.23 -16.29 -9.17
CA ILE A 71 -7.72 -15.44 -10.25
C ILE A 71 -6.90 -15.73 -11.52
N ASN A 72 -7.40 -16.65 -12.33
CA ASN A 72 -6.74 -17.07 -13.56
C ASN A 72 -6.98 -16.04 -14.68
N ASN A 73 -6.01 -15.14 -14.89
CA ASN A 73 -6.07 -14.09 -15.92
C ASN A 73 -5.24 -14.52 -17.15
N PRO A 74 -5.83 -14.70 -18.34
CA PRO A 74 -5.16 -15.27 -19.51
C PRO A 74 -4.13 -14.30 -20.14
N GLY A 75 -2.97 -14.16 -19.52
CA GLY A 75 -1.89 -13.27 -19.97
C GLY A 75 -0.62 -13.27 -19.08
N LEU A 76 -0.44 -14.30 -18.24
CA LEU A 76 0.70 -14.44 -17.33
C LEU A 76 1.37 -15.81 -17.51
N PRO A 77 2.71 -15.88 -17.63
CA PRO A 77 3.43 -17.14 -17.49
C PRO A 77 3.44 -17.59 -16.02
N SER A 78 3.32 -18.88 -15.79
CA SER A 78 3.35 -19.50 -14.46
C SER A 78 4.62 -19.12 -13.70
N GLY A 79 4.48 -18.47 -12.55
CA GLY A 79 5.60 -18.04 -11.69
C GLY A 79 5.55 -16.58 -11.23
N VAL A 80 4.75 -15.72 -11.86
CA VAL A 80 4.55 -14.34 -11.39
C VAL A 80 3.58 -14.32 -10.21
N ILE A 81 4.11 -14.48 -8.99
CA ILE A 81 3.37 -14.19 -7.76
C ILE A 81 3.20 -12.67 -7.68
N VAL A 82 2.01 -12.17 -8.02
CA VAL A 82 1.62 -10.79 -7.68
C VAL A 82 1.61 -10.69 -6.17
N SER A 83 2.52 -9.87 -5.61
CA SER A 83 2.75 -9.83 -4.16
C SER A 83 1.47 -9.48 -3.41
N SER A 84 1.00 -10.42 -2.58
CA SER A 84 -0.32 -10.41 -1.96
C SER A 84 -0.65 -9.11 -1.23
N ALA A 85 0.30 -8.52 -0.50
CA ALA A 85 0.12 -7.26 0.23
C ALA A 85 -0.41 -6.09 -0.63
N ALA A 86 -0.06 -5.99 -1.92
CA ALA A 86 -0.60 -4.93 -2.77
C ALA A 86 -2.13 -5.06 -2.98
N VAL A 87 -2.67 -6.28 -2.89
CA VAL A 87 -4.10 -6.59 -3.02
C VAL A 87 -4.77 -6.75 -1.64
N ASN A 88 -4.09 -7.36 -0.67
CA ASN A 88 -4.56 -7.53 0.70
C ASN A 88 -4.67 -6.19 1.44
N ALA A 89 -3.80 -5.21 1.14
CA ALA A 89 -3.96 -3.84 1.62
C ALA A 89 -5.28 -3.19 1.15
N MET A 90 -5.81 -3.57 -0.03
CA MET A 90 -7.11 -3.11 -0.51
C MET A 90 -8.28 -3.90 0.10
N ASN A 91 -8.16 -5.22 0.26
CA ASN A 91 -9.25 -6.05 0.79
C ASN A 91 -9.59 -5.72 2.25
N GLY A 92 -8.63 -5.24 3.05
CA GLY A 92 -8.88 -4.79 4.43
C GLY A 92 -9.63 -3.45 4.57
N LEU A 93 -9.88 -2.71 3.48
CA LEU A 93 -10.48 -1.35 3.52
C LEU A 93 -12.00 -1.36 3.24
N GLY A 94 -12.66 -2.51 3.43
CA GLY A 94 -14.09 -2.70 3.23
C GLY A 94 -14.96 -2.53 4.49
N GLY A 95 -14.36 -2.29 5.67
CA GLY A 95 -15.06 -2.41 6.94
C GLY A 95 -14.43 -1.65 8.11
N ASP A 96 -14.30 -0.33 7.97
CA ASP A 96 -14.15 0.53 9.15
C ASP A 96 -15.44 0.50 9.99
N ARG A 97 -15.30 0.31 11.30
CA ARG A 97 -16.40 0.45 12.28
C ARG A 97 -16.28 1.82 12.94
N ASP A 98 -17.27 2.68 12.73
CA ASP A 98 -17.33 3.99 13.38
C ASP A 98 -17.40 3.85 14.92
N PRO A 99 -16.57 4.57 15.69
CA PRO A 99 -16.51 4.44 17.15
C PRO A 99 -17.66 5.13 17.92
N GLN A 100 -18.69 5.65 17.23
CA GLN A 100 -19.79 6.42 17.83
C GLN A 100 -21.06 5.63 18.17
N ALA A 101 -21.15 4.34 17.82
CA ALA A 101 -22.33 3.50 18.08
C ALA A 101 -22.38 2.91 19.51
N ALA A 102 -21.96 3.68 20.52
CA ALA A 102 -21.77 3.24 21.91
C ALA A 102 -22.73 3.89 22.94
N MET A 103 -23.86 4.45 22.50
CA MET A 103 -24.99 4.83 23.36
C MET A 103 -26.33 4.58 22.68
N SER A 104 -27.37 4.39 23.50
CA SER A 104 -28.77 4.06 23.14
C SER A 104 -29.06 2.62 22.73
N LEU A 105 -30.35 2.25 22.85
CA LEU A 105 -30.96 0.95 22.50
C LEU A 105 -30.64 -0.27 23.39
N VAL A 106 -31.07 -0.21 24.66
CA VAL A 106 -31.60 -1.39 25.37
C VAL A 106 -33.02 -1.08 25.84
N GLY A 107 -34.00 -1.78 25.27
CA GLY A 107 -35.44 -1.63 25.57
C GLY A 107 -36.31 -1.49 24.31
N ALA A 108 -37.49 -2.10 24.22
CA ALA A 108 -38.08 -3.09 25.13
C ALA A 108 -39.21 -3.90 24.46
N ALA A 109 -39.29 -5.20 24.77
CA ALA A 109 -40.50 -6.05 24.77
C ALA A 109 -40.11 -7.50 25.15
N SER A 110 -40.88 -8.31 25.89
CA SER A 110 -42.02 -8.06 26.80
C SER A 110 -42.27 -9.34 27.62
N GLY A 111 -42.67 -9.24 28.91
CA GLY A 111 -43.29 -10.38 29.61
C GLY A 111 -43.10 -10.50 31.12
N HIS A 112 -44.17 -10.20 31.88
CA HIS A 112 -44.56 -10.79 33.19
C HIS A 112 -43.54 -10.88 34.35
N GLY A 113 -43.80 -10.16 35.46
CA GLY A 113 -43.10 -10.37 36.75
C GLY A 113 -43.51 -9.39 37.87
N ARG A 114 -44.50 -9.75 38.69
CA ARG A 114 -45.14 -8.86 39.69
C ARG A 114 -44.24 -8.50 40.90
N GLY A 115 -44.04 -7.19 41.13
CA GLY A 115 -44.08 -6.57 42.47
C GLY A 115 -42.80 -6.54 43.34
N GLY A 116 -42.78 -5.62 44.30
CA GLY A 116 -41.71 -5.44 45.30
C GLY A 116 -41.28 -3.98 45.48
N SER A 117 -40.99 -3.54 46.70
CA SER A 117 -40.58 -2.15 47.03
C SER A 117 -39.37 -2.13 47.98
N VAL A 118 -38.95 -0.92 48.38
CA VAL A 118 -38.10 -0.53 49.52
C VAL A 118 -36.59 -0.86 49.53
N ALA A 119 -35.81 0.23 49.39
CA ALA A 119 -34.85 0.80 50.35
C ALA A 119 -33.67 -0.01 50.97
N ALA A 120 -32.47 0.60 50.80
CA ALA A 120 -31.45 0.91 51.82
C ALA A 120 -30.50 -0.15 52.46
N SER A 121 -29.20 0.21 52.41
CA SER A 121 -28.14 0.09 53.44
C SER A 121 -27.67 -1.26 54.02
N ALA A 122 -26.39 -1.56 53.72
CA ALA A 122 -25.27 -1.87 54.64
C ALA A 122 -25.21 -3.17 55.49
N GLY A 123 -24.03 -3.83 55.41
CA GLY A 123 -23.52 -4.85 56.36
C GLY A 123 -23.94 -6.30 56.08
N ALA A 124 -23.32 -7.34 56.67
CA ALA A 124 -21.99 -7.50 57.28
C ALA A 124 -21.72 -9.01 57.59
N LEU A 125 -20.46 -9.42 57.78
CA LEU A 125 -20.01 -10.76 58.27
C LEU A 125 -20.26 -11.95 57.30
N SER A 126 -19.50 -13.05 57.22
CA SER A 126 -18.11 -13.46 57.58
C SER A 126 -17.80 -14.74 56.72
N ARG A 127 -16.99 -15.79 57.00
CA ARG A 127 -16.18 -16.26 58.14
C ARG A 127 -15.20 -17.39 57.69
N SER A 128 -13.91 -17.33 58.12
CA SER A 128 -13.00 -18.47 58.42
C SER A 128 -12.62 -19.48 57.30
N GLU A 129 -11.49 -20.23 57.29
CA GLU A 129 -10.39 -20.51 58.25
C GLU A 129 -8.97 -20.46 57.60
N THR A 130 -7.93 -20.40 58.45
CA THR A 130 -6.48 -20.61 58.17
C THR A 130 -5.98 -21.78 59.02
N PRO A 131 -5.00 -22.63 58.62
CA PRO A 131 -3.56 -22.26 58.62
C PRO A 131 -2.72 -22.96 57.51
N GLY A 132 -1.41 -22.74 57.34
CA GLY A 132 -0.48 -21.81 57.99
C GLY A 132 0.97 -21.97 57.46
N LEU A 133 1.86 -21.04 57.80
CA LEU A 133 3.30 -21.08 57.51
C LEU A 133 4.10 -21.51 58.76
N PRO A 134 5.42 -21.75 58.63
CA PRO A 134 6.32 -20.79 59.27
C PRO A 134 7.45 -20.27 58.36
N ILE A 135 8.04 -19.16 58.79
CA ILE A 135 9.19 -18.47 58.18
C ILE A 135 10.46 -18.80 58.97
N GLY A 136 11.62 -18.87 58.29
CA GLY A 136 12.92 -18.94 58.96
C GLY A 136 14.05 -18.55 58.01
N ALA A 137 14.91 -17.61 58.43
CA ALA A 137 16.01 -17.09 57.63
C ALA A 137 17.32 -17.05 58.44
N GLY A 138 18.47 -17.13 57.78
CA GLY A 138 19.74 -16.61 58.30
C GLY A 138 20.98 -17.50 58.16
N GLY A 139 21.93 -17.06 57.31
CA GLY A 139 23.39 -17.13 57.51
C GLY A 139 24.09 -18.50 57.53
N GLY A 140 25.43 -18.49 57.35
CA GLY A 140 26.29 -19.66 57.63
C GLY A 140 27.42 -19.92 56.62
N ASN A 141 28.56 -19.30 56.86
CA ASN A 141 29.85 -19.43 56.15
C ASN A 141 30.45 -20.87 56.08
N SER A 142 31.45 -21.06 55.21
CA SER A 142 32.42 -22.19 55.10
C SER A 142 31.91 -23.54 54.56
N GLY A 143 32.73 -24.37 53.88
CA GLY A 143 34.09 -24.14 53.34
C GLY A 143 34.82 -25.44 52.93
N SER A 144 35.83 -25.34 52.04
CA SER A 144 36.67 -26.45 51.50
C SER A 144 35.93 -27.44 50.56
N GLY A 145 36.56 -28.07 49.56
CA GLY A 145 37.91 -27.88 49.01
C GLY A 145 38.30 -28.95 47.99
N GLY A 146 39.31 -28.65 47.15
CA GLY A 146 39.88 -29.57 46.15
C GLY A 146 39.13 -29.67 44.81
N GLY A 147 39.77 -29.99 43.69
CA GLY A 147 41.22 -30.14 43.50
C GLY A 147 41.63 -31.24 42.51
N GLY A 148 41.49 -30.97 41.21
CA GLY A 148 41.97 -31.84 40.12
C GLY A 148 40.86 -32.54 39.35
N LYS A 149 41.08 -33.08 38.15
CA LYS A 149 42.15 -32.95 37.13
C LYS A 149 41.73 -33.89 35.99
N LEU A 150 41.68 -33.39 34.76
CA LEU A 150 41.68 -34.10 33.46
C LEU A 150 41.64 -35.65 33.46
N LEU A 151 40.68 -36.22 32.73
CA LEU A 151 40.96 -37.35 31.81
C LEU A 151 39.93 -37.40 30.66
N LEU A 152 40.18 -38.28 29.68
CA LEU A 152 39.60 -38.29 28.33
C LEU A 152 38.83 -39.62 28.06
N HIS A 153 38.04 -39.65 26.97
CA HIS A 153 37.43 -40.83 26.31
C HIS A 153 36.20 -41.49 26.98
N GLY A 154 35.29 -42.01 26.13
CA GLY A 154 34.43 -43.15 26.49
C GLY A 154 32.93 -43.07 26.18
N THR A 155 32.54 -43.42 24.94
CA THR A 155 31.32 -44.17 24.57
C THR A 155 29.95 -43.89 25.25
N SER A 156 29.01 -43.42 24.42
CA SER A 156 27.57 -43.78 24.32
C SER A 156 26.84 -44.48 25.49
N SER A 157 25.69 -43.92 25.87
CA SER A 157 24.53 -44.66 26.41
C SER A 157 23.23 -43.95 26.03
N LEU A 158 22.14 -44.71 25.86
CA LEU A 158 20.89 -44.24 25.26
C LEU A 158 19.99 -43.51 26.26
N ILE A 159 19.36 -42.42 25.82
CA ILE A 159 18.07 -41.95 26.36
C ILE A 159 17.15 -41.68 25.16
N GLN A 160 15.93 -42.20 25.24
CA GLN A 160 14.92 -42.18 24.16
C GLN A 160 14.12 -40.86 24.20
N PRO A 161 13.70 -40.27 23.06
CA PRO A 161 13.12 -38.92 23.05
C PRO A 161 11.72 -38.86 23.67
N GLY A 162 11.56 -37.99 24.67
CA GLY A 162 10.25 -37.54 25.12
C GLY A 162 9.63 -36.55 24.13
N SER A 163 8.45 -36.86 23.61
CA SER A 163 7.76 -36.05 22.60
C SER A 163 7.15 -34.78 23.19
N ILE A 164 7.79 -33.62 22.97
CA ILE A 164 7.21 -32.30 23.27
C ILE A 164 6.27 -31.88 22.11
N PRO A 165 4.97 -31.64 22.36
CA PRO A 165 4.06 -31.11 21.33
C PRO A 165 4.33 -29.61 21.11
N GLY A 166 5.20 -29.27 20.16
CA GLY A 166 5.51 -27.87 19.83
C GLY A 166 6.57 -27.62 18.73
N GLY A 167 7.30 -28.65 18.30
CA GLY A 167 8.53 -28.48 17.49
C GLY A 167 8.40 -27.89 16.08
N GLN A 168 7.19 -27.70 15.53
CA GLN A 168 7.04 -27.15 14.18
C GLN A 168 7.34 -25.64 14.11
N GLY A 169 6.78 -24.82 15.02
CA GLY A 169 6.97 -23.37 14.97
C GLY A 169 8.42 -22.92 15.24
N GLN A 170 9.12 -23.58 16.17
CA GLN A 170 10.52 -23.26 16.49
C GLN A 170 11.45 -23.48 15.29
N GLY A 171 11.30 -24.61 14.58
CA GLY A 171 12.11 -24.92 13.40
C GLY A 171 11.76 -24.12 12.14
N GLU A 172 10.70 -23.31 12.15
CA GLU A 172 10.41 -22.33 11.08
C GLU A 172 10.96 -20.94 11.42
N ASN A 173 10.88 -20.53 12.69
CA ASN A 173 11.53 -19.32 13.20
C ASN A 173 13.05 -19.37 12.98
N GLU A 174 13.70 -20.50 13.29
CA GLU A 174 15.16 -20.67 13.12
C GLU A 174 15.59 -20.43 11.66
N LYS A 175 14.80 -20.93 10.70
CA LYS A 175 15.03 -20.72 9.25
C LYS A 175 14.95 -19.25 8.84
N VAL A 176 14.20 -18.40 9.55
CA VAL A 176 14.17 -16.96 9.25
C VAL A 176 15.49 -16.30 9.64
N TYR A 177 16.08 -16.65 10.79
CA TYR A 177 17.38 -16.10 11.21
C TYR A 177 18.51 -16.46 10.23
N TYR A 178 18.53 -17.68 9.67
CA TYR A 178 19.48 -18.03 8.60
C TYR A 178 19.28 -17.17 7.34
N LEU A 179 18.03 -16.95 6.90
CA LEU A 179 17.73 -16.07 5.76
C LEU A 179 18.13 -14.60 6.02
N ILE A 180 18.06 -14.12 7.26
CA ILE A 180 18.54 -12.79 7.66
C ILE A 180 20.07 -12.69 7.54
N VAL A 181 20.81 -13.76 7.87
CA VAL A 181 22.27 -13.82 7.64
C VAL A 181 22.59 -13.87 6.15
N ASP A 182 21.87 -14.67 5.35
CA ASP A 182 22.05 -14.72 3.89
C ASP A 182 21.76 -13.39 3.18
N LEU A 183 20.80 -12.59 3.69
CA LEU A 183 20.52 -11.25 3.18
C LEU A 183 21.76 -10.33 3.20
N MET A 184 22.67 -10.52 4.15
CA MET A 184 23.92 -9.74 4.21
C MET A 184 24.89 -10.10 3.08
N ASN A 185 25.01 -11.39 2.74
CA ASN A 185 25.94 -11.91 1.73
C ASN A 185 25.44 -11.63 0.30
N PRO A 186 26.15 -10.85 -0.53
CA PRO A 186 25.71 -10.52 -1.89
C PRO A 186 25.36 -11.72 -2.79
N ASN A 187 25.96 -12.89 -2.53
CA ASN A 187 25.77 -14.11 -3.32
C ASN A 187 24.49 -14.88 -2.97
N THR A 188 24.03 -14.85 -1.72
CA THR A 188 22.81 -15.56 -1.27
C THR A 188 21.62 -14.63 -1.03
N ARG A 189 21.86 -13.31 -0.91
CA ARG A 189 20.85 -12.26 -0.69
C ARG A 189 19.64 -12.35 -1.60
N GLU A 190 19.80 -12.63 -2.90
CA GLU A 190 18.65 -12.65 -3.82
C GLU A 190 17.62 -13.74 -3.47
N ALA A 191 18.10 -14.94 -3.11
CA ALA A 191 17.26 -16.02 -2.63
C ALA A 191 16.66 -15.67 -1.26
N ALA A 192 17.44 -15.07 -0.36
CA ALA A 192 16.95 -14.61 0.94
C ALA A 192 15.83 -13.57 0.82
N LEU A 193 15.98 -12.57 -0.05
CA LEU A 193 14.95 -11.57 -0.35
C LEU A 193 13.66 -12.21 -0.84
N LEU A 194 13.75 -13.21 -1.72
CA LEU A 194 12.59 -13.92 -2.27
C LEU A 194 11.86 -14.76 -1.22
N GLU A 195 12.56 -15.46 -0.34
CA GLU A 195 11.92 -16.28 0.71
C GLU A 195 11.40 -15.43 1.87
N LEU A 196 12.11 -14.38 2.27
CA LEU A 196 11.63 -13.44 3.28
C LEU A 196 10.40 -12.65 2.79
N SER A 197 10.36 -12.23 1.51
CA SER A 197 9.22 -11.45 0.98
C SER A 197 7.92 -12.26 0.93
N LYS A 198 8.01 -13.60 0.78
CA LYS A 198 6.87 -14.54 0.92
C LYS A 198 6.42 -14.68 2.37
N LYS A 199 7.36 -14.73 3.33
CA LYS A 199 7.10 -15.00 4.75
C LYS A 199 6.64 -13.79 5.57
N ARG A 200 6.72 -12.57 5.04
CA ARG A 200 6.33 -11.32 5.75
C ARG A 200 4.91 -11.28 6.33
N GLU A 201 3.99 -12.10 5.81
CA GLU A 201 2.58 -12.20 6.25
C GLU A 201 2.36 -13.37 7.22
N GLN A 202 3.43 -14.08 7.63
CA GLN A 202 3.42 -15.26 8.49
C GLN A 202 4.23 -15.08 9.79
N TRP A 203 4.94 -13.96 9.94
CA TRP A 203 5.88 -13.72 11.04
C TRP A 203 5.81 -12.26 11.48
N ASP A 204 5.00 -11.97 12.50
CA ASP A 204 4.68 -10.60 12.93
C ASP A 204 5.94 -9.83 13.38
N ASP A 205 6.85 -10.51 14.07
CA ASP A 205 8.14 -9.97 14.54
C ASP A 205 9.15 -9.66 13.40
N LEU A 206 8.85 -10.00 12.13
CA LEU A 206 9.80 -9.81 11.04
C LEU A 206 10.26 -8.35 10.90
N ALA A 207 9.36 -7.39 11.13
CA ALA A 207 9.70 -5.98 11.07
C ALA A 207 10.76 -5.58 12.12
N LEU A 208 10.62 -6.07 13.36
CA LEU A 208 11.58 -5.87 14.44
C LEU A 208 12.92 -6.52 14.08
N VAL A 209 12.91 -7.77 13.63
CA VAL A 209 14.14 -8.51 13.28
C VAL A 209 14.86 -7.87 12.09
N LEU A 210 14.15 -7.44 11.05
CA LEU A 210 14.73 -6.70 9.91
C LEU A 210 15.37 -5.37 10.35
N TRP A 211 14.76 -4.65 11.28
CA TRP A 211 15.24 -3.34 11.72
C TRP A 211 16.44 -3.44 12.66
N HIS A 212 16.38 -4.35 13.65
CA HIS A 212 17.39 -4.46 14.70
C HIS A 212 18.58 -5.38 14.35
N SER A 213 18.47 -6.20 13.29
CA SER A 213 19.59 -7.01 12.81
C SER A 213 20.66 -6.15 12.12
N PHE A 214 21.92 -6.33 12.53
CA PHE A 214 23.04 -5.52 12.06
C PHE A 214 23.18 -5.53 10.52
N GLY A 215 23.15 -4.34 9.92
CA GLY A 215 23.40 -4.13 8.49
C GLY A 215 22.24 -4.46 7.53
N VAL A 216 21.16 -5.10 8.00
CA VAL A 216 20.04 -5.54 7.14
C VAL A 216 19.38 -4.37 6.42
N MET A 217 19.06 -3.30 7.14
CA MET A 217 18.49 -2.08 6.54
C MET A 217 19.43 -1.43 5.52
N SER A 218 20.75 -1.49 5.73
CA SER A 218 21.75 -1.00 4.78
C SER A 218 21.81 -1.86 3.50
N ALA A 219 21.68 -3.19 3.63
CA ALA A 219 21.61 -4.10 2.49
C ALA A 219 20.32 -3.87 1.67
N LEU A 220 19.16 -3.69 2.34
CA LEU A 220 17.90 -3.34 1.68
C LEU A 220 17.98 -2.00 0.91
N LEU A 221 18.62 -0.99 1.50
CA LEU A 221 18.88 0.29 0.83
C LEU A 221 19.85 0.15 -0.36
N GLN A 222 20.85 -0.74 -0.26
CA GLN A 222 21.79 -0.97 -1.37
C GLN A 222 21.11 -1.65 -2.58
N GLU A 223 20.11 -2.50 -2.36
CA GLU A 223 19.28 -3.08 -3.43
C GLU A 223 18.36 -2.04 -4.11
N ILE A 224 18.01 -0.94 -3.41
CA ILE A 224 17.33 0.20 -4.03
C ILE A 224 18.32 1.02 -4.88
N VAL A 225 19.47 1.39 -4.30
CA VAL A 225 20.44 2.28 -4.96
C VAL A 225 21.08 1.61 -6.18
N SER A 226 21.27 0.29 -6.18
CA SER A 226 21.79 -0.46 -7.34
C SER A 226 20.91 -0.36 -8.58
N VAL A 227 19.62 -0.03 -8.41
CA VAL A 227 18.67 0.12 -9.52
C VAL A 227 18.65 1.54 -10.10
N TYR A 228 19.16 2.55 -9.40
CA TYR A 228 19.14 3.95 -9.89
C TYR A 228 19.77 4.14 -11.29
N PRO A 229 20.92 3.51 -11.66
CA PRO A 229 21.47 3.61 -13.01
C PRO A 229 20.57 3.03 -14.12
N LEU A 230 19.59 2.18 -13.75
CA LEU A 230 18.67 1.53 -14.69
C LEU A 230 17.40 2.35 -14.97
N LEU A 231 17.21 3.48 -14.27
CA LEU A 231 16.03 4.33 -14.40
C LEU A 231 16.14 5.31 -15.59
N ALA A 232 17.34 5.81 -15.87
CA ALA A 232 17.63 6.80 -16.91
C ALA A 232 19.03 6.56 -17.52
N PRO A 233 19.13 6.07 -18.78
CA PRO A 233 18.04 5.63 -19.65
C PRO A 233 17.28 4.41 -19.09
N PRO A 234 15.99 4.24 -19.42
CA PRO A 234 15.13 3.22 -18.81
C PRO A 234 15.48 1.80 -19.30
N SER A 235 16.43 1.16 -18.63
CA SER A 235 17.01 -0.15 -18.96
C SER A 235 16.65 -1.27 -17.98
N LEU A 236 15.80 -0.98 -16.99
CA LEU A 236 15.34 -1.92 -15.96
C LEU A 236 14.74 -3.21 -16.54
N THR A 237 15.39 -4.34 -16.26
CA THR A 237 14.91 -5.67 -16.65
C THR A 237 13.84 -6.20 -15.68
N ALA A 238 13.03 -7.17 -16.13
CA ALA A 238 12.03 -7.81 -15.28
C ALA A 238 12.65 -8.52 -14.05
N HIS A 239 13.82 -9.13 -14.22
CA HIS A 239 14.55 -9.79 -13.14
C HIS A 239 15.04 -8.77 -12.09
N ALA A 240 15.69 -7.68 -12.51
CA ALA A 240 16.12 -6.62 -11.59
C ALA A 240 14.94 -5.94 -10.87
N SER A 241 13.83 -5.69 -11.58
CA SER A 241 12.58 -5.20 -10.99
C SER A 241 12.02 -6.15 -9.92
N ASN A 242 11.93 -7.46 -10.22
CA ASN A 242 11.47 -8.46 -9.25
C ASN A 242 12.36 -8.50 -7.99
N ARG A 243 13.69 -8.47 -8.18
CA ARG A 243 14.67 -8.48 -7.09
C ARG A 243 14.51 -7.28 -6.15
N VAL A 244 14.47 -6.05 -6.68
CA VAL A 244 14.27 -4.86 -5.83
C VAL A 244 12.85 -4.81 -5.23
N CYS A 245 11.82 -5.28 -5.94
CA CYS A 245 10.48 -5.39 -5.38
C CYS A 245 10.39 -6.35 -4.18
N ASN A 246 11.24 -7.38 -4.10
CA ASN A 246 11.37 -8.20 -2.90
C ASN A 246 11.98 -7.42 -1.72
N ALA A 247 12.97 -6.56 -1.95
CA ALA A 247 13.49 -5.66 -0.91
C ALA A 247 12.44 -4.61 -0.48
N LEU A 248 11.72 -4.02 -1.42
CA LEU A 248 10.60 -3.10 -1.15
C LEU A 248 9.47 -3.77 -0.35
N ALA A 249 9.18 -5.05 -0.63
CA ALA A 249 8.21 -5.84 0.13
C ALA A 249 8.59 -6.03 1.61
N LEU A 250 9.88 -6.08 1.93
CA LEU A 250 10.39 -6.13 3.31
C LEU A 250 10.37 -4.74 3.97
N LEU A 251 10.74 -3.70 3.23
CA LEU A 251 10.61 -2.31 3.70
C LEU A 251 9.13 -1.93 3.95
N GLN A 252 8.18 -2.49 3.19
CA GLN A 252 6.74 -2.34 3.45
C GLN A 252 6.32 -2.97 4.78
N CYS A 253 6.88 -4.13 5.15
CA CYS A 253 6.65 -4.78 6.44
C CYS A 253 7.14 -3.86 7.59
N VAL A 254 8.40 -3.41 7.52
CA VAL A 254 9.01 -2.48 8.49
C VAL A 254 8.22 -1.16 8.62
N ALA A 255 7.72 -0.61 7.51
CA ALA A 255 6.91 0.61 7.48
C ALA A 255 5.48 0.43 8.05
N SER A 256 4.98 -0.81 8.11
CA SER A 256 3.64 -1.14 8.61
C SER A 256 3.57 -1.44 10.11
N HIS A 257 4.70 -1.83 10.71
CA HIS A 257 4.81 -2.22 12.11
C HIS A 257 5.03 -1.00 13.03
N ASN A 258 4.30 -0.94 14.14
CA ASN A 258 4.20 0.25 15.00
C ASN A 258 5.58 0.75 15.49
N ASP A 259 6.39 -0.14 16.02
CA ASP A 259 7.63 0.22 16.73
C ASP A 259 8.76 0.67 15.78
N THR A 260 8.75 0.19 14.53
CA THR A 260 9.79 0.46 13.53
C THR A 260 9.40 1.57 12.55
N ARG A 261 8.10 1.82 12.37
CA ARG A 261 7.51 2.88 11.54
C ARG A 261 8.11 4.27 11.83
N SER A 262 8.17 4.67 13.10
CA SER A 262 8.71 5.96 13.53
C SER A 262 10.20 6.08 13.22
N LEU A 263 10.94 4.98 13.40
CA LEU A 263 12.38 4.88 13.12
C LEU A 263 12.65 4.90 11.60
N PHE A 264 11.81 4.23 10.81
CA PHE A 264 11.85 4.21 9.34
C PHE A 264 11.61 5.59 8.73
N LEU A 265 10.64 6.34 9.28
CA LEU A 265 10.38 7.74 8.92
C LEU A 265 11.57 8.62 9.32
N SER A 266 12.06 8.48 10.56
CA SER A 266 13.19 9.26 11.10
C SER A 266 14.48 9.03 10.31
N ALA A 267 14.70 7.81 9.78
CA ALA A 267 15.80 7.46 8.89
C ALA A 267 15.64 8.01 7.44
N HIS A 268 14.55 8.71 7.14
CA HIS A 268 14.24 9.31 5.83
C HIS A 268 14.18 8.29 4.66
N ILE A 269 14.00 7.00 4.96
CA ILE A 269 13.98 5.91 3.98
C ILE A 269 12.98 6.13 2.82
N PRO A 270 11.78 6.72 3.02
CA PRO A 270 10.85 7.01 1.92
C PRO A 270 11.45 7.80 0.74
N LEU A 271 12.44 8.67 1.00
CA LEU A 271 13.08 9.48 -0.06
C LEU A 271 13.81 8.63 -1.10
N PHE A 272 14.33 7.47 -0.71
CA PHE A 272 14.98 6.52 -1.63
C PHE A 272 14.00 5.91 -2.64
N LEU A 273 12.68 6.02 -2.40
CA LEU A 273 11.65 5.50 -3.30
C LEU A 273 11.20 6.53 -4.35
N TYR A 274 11.50 7.81 -4.14
CA TYR A 274 11.00 8.88 -5.02
C TYR A 274 11.60 8.84 -6.43
N PRO A 275 12.88 8.47 -6.66
CA PRO A 275 13.40 8.19 -7.99
C PRO A 275 12.58 7.14 -8.75
N PHE A 276 12.05 6.12 -8.07
CA PHE A 276 11.18 5.11 -8.67
C PHE A 276 9.80 5.66 -9.03
N LEU A 277 9.17 6.41 -8.12
CA LEU A 277 7.88 7.07 -8.34
C LEU A 277 7.93 8.12 -9.47
N ASN A 278 9.07 8.79 -9.65
CA ASN A 278 9.28 9.81 -10.68
C ASN A 278 9.38 9.22 -12.12
N THR A 279 9.58 7.91 -12.26
CA THR A 279 9.72 7.25 -13.58
C THR A 279 8.46 7.34 -14.43
N THR A 280 8.62 7.48 -15.75
CA THR A 280 7.51 7.60 -16.71
C THR A 280 7.37 6.43 -17.70
N SER A 281 8.34 5.51 -17.74
CA SER A 281 8.27 4.32 -18.61
C SER A 281 7.06 3.45 -18.27
N LYS A 282 6.36 2.95 -19.29
CA LYS A 282 5.15 2.10 -19.17
C LYS A 282 5.41 0.61 -19.34
N THR A 283 6.66 0.16 -19.36
CA THR A 283 6.97 -1.28 -19.43
C THR A 283 6.66 -1.97 -18.09
N ARG A 284 6.27 -3.25 -18.13
CA ARG A 284 5.90 -4.05 -16.94
C ARG A 284 6.90 -3.94 -15.76
N PRO A 285 8.24 -3.93 -15.96
CA PRO A 285 9.20 -3.74 -14.87
C PRO A 285 9.09 -2.39 -14.13
N PHE A 286 8.76 -1.30 -14.84
CA PHE A 286 8.59 0.03 -14.24
C PHE A 286 7.22 0.23 -13.60
N GLU A 287 6.15 -0.32 -14.20
CA GLU A 287 4.82 -0.35 -13.56
C GLU A 287 4.85 -1.11 -12.23
N TYR A 288 5.49 -2.28 -12.19
CA TYR A 288 5.63 -3.06 -10.95
C TYR A 288 6.48 -2.34 -9.91
N LEU A 289 7.59 -1.72 -10.32
CA LEU A 289 8.46 -0.94 -9.44
C LEU A 289 7.73 0.26 -8.82
N ARG A 290 6.96 1.02 -9.60
CA ARG A 290 6.11 2.13 -9.10
C ARG A 290 5.06 1.62 -8.11
N LEU A 291 4.35 0.55 -8.46
CA LEU A 291 3.30 -0.02 -7.61
C LEU A 291 3.84 -0.48 -6.24
N THR A 292 4.94 -1.26 -6.22
CA THR A 292 5.50 -1.74 -4.95
C THR A 292 6.10 -0.59 -4.13
N SER A 293 6.68 0.43 -4.78
CA SER A 293 7.13 1.66 -4.11
C SER A 293 5.97 2.43 -3.46
N LEU A 294 4.85 2.58 -4.17
CA LEU A 294 3.61 3.14 -3.61
C LEU A 294 3.05 2.27 -2.47
N GLY A 295 3.26 0.95 -2.50
CA GLY A 295 2.88 0.04 -1.41
C GLY A 295 3.56 0.36 -0.07
N VAL A 296 4.83 0.79 -0.10
CA VAL A 296 5.56 1.23 1.11
C VAL A 296 5.00 2.54 1.65
N ILE A 297 4.78 3.54 0.79
CA ILE A 297 4.18 4.83 1.18
C ILE A 297 2.74 4.64 1.67
N GLY A 298 1.98 3.75 1.02
CA GLY A 298 0.64 3.33 1.39
C GLY A 298 0.59 2.69 2.77
N ALA A 299 1.58 1.86 3.13
CA ALA A 299 1.69 1.29 4.48
C ALA A 299 1.93 2.37 5.54
N LEU A 300 2.80 3.36 5.27
CA LEU A 300 3.00 4.50 6.17
C LEU A 300 1.70 5.27 6.40
N VAL A 301 0.95 5.63 5.36
CA VAL A 301 -0.30 6.38 5.53
C VAL A 301 -1.52 5.53 5.90
N LYS A 302 -1.37 4.19 6.08
CA LYS A 302 -2.52 3.31 6.38
C LYS A 302 -3.06 3.46 7.80
N GLN A 303 -2.18 3.64 8.79
CA GLN A 303 -2.58 3.73 10.20
C GLN A 303 -3.44 4.98 10.50
N ASN A 304 -3.81 5.20 11.76
CA ASN A 304 -4.67 6.31 12.16
C ASN A 304 -3.84 7.50 12.67
N ASP A 305 -2.89 7.24 13.58
CA ASP A 305 -2.01 8.25 14.17
C ASP A 305 -0.86 8.58 13.21
N ASN A 306 -1.15 9.47 12.26
CA ASN A 306 -0.33 9.68 11.06
C ASN A 306 0.26 11.08 10.91
N SER A 307 -0.11 12.08 11.72
CA SER A 307 0.19 13.49 11.39
C SER A 307 1.69 13.78 11.22
N ASP A 308 2.60 13.08 11.91
CA ASP A 308 4.05 13.17 11.67
C ASP A 308 4.47 12.61 10.30
N VAL A 309 3.86 11.50 9.87
CA VAL A 309 4.03 10.92 8.52
C VAL A 309 3.47 11.88 7.46
N ILE A 310 2.32 12.52 7.72
CA ILE A 310 1.74 13.50 6.80
C ILE A 310 2.64 14.73 6.70
N ASN A 311 3.07 15.32 7.82
CA ASN A 311 4.00 16.46 7.86
C ASN A 311 5.30 16.17 7.09
N PHE A 312 5.91 15.00 7.32
CA PHE A 312 7.06 14.53 6.55
C PHE A 312 6.74 14.51 5.05
N LEU A 313 5.69 13.79 4.63
CA LEU A 313 5.33 13.60 3.22
C LEU A 313 4.94 14.90 2.49
N LEU A 314 4.37 15.87 3.21
CA LEU A 314 4.11 17.21 2.70
C LEU A 314 5.41 17.99 2.47
N SER A 315 6.34 17.95 3.44
CA SER A 315 7.64 18.63 3.33
C SER A 315 8.57 18.05 2.25
N THR A 316 8.25 16.87 1.71
CA THR A 316 9.06 16.14 0.74
C THR A 316 8.38 15.99 -0.63
N GLU A 317 7.29 16.72 -0.90
CA GLU A 317 6.61 16.77 -2.21
C GLU A 317 6.01 15.44 -2.72
N ILE A 318 5.41 14.60 -1.85
CA ILE A 318 4.74 13.37 -2.33
C ILE A 318 3.57 13.65 -3.29
N ILE A 319 2.87 14.77 -3.11
CA ILE A 319 1.61 15.07 -3.81
C ILE A 319 1.81 15.16 -5.34
N PRO A 320 2.76 15.94 -5.89
CA PRO A 320 3.09 15.91 -7.32
C PRO A 320 3.38 14.51 -7.90
N LEU A 321 4.06 13.64 -7.14
CA LEU A 321 4.36 12.27 -7.57
C LEU A 321 3.08 11.42 -7.63
N CYS A 322 2.24 11.47 -6.60
CA CYS A 322 0.96 10.76 -6.58
C CYS A 322 0.01 11.26 -7.68
N LEU A 323 -0.12 12.58 -7.88
CA LEU A 323 -0.99 13.16 -8.91
C LEU A 323 -0.60 12.71 -10.33
N ARG A 324 0.70 12.68 -10.66
CA ARG A 324 1.17 12.19 -11.97
C ARG A 324 0.82 10.72 -12.20
N ILE A 325 0.90 9.89 -11.15
CA ILE A 325 0.55 8.47 -11.24
C ILE A 325 -0.97 8.27 -11.32
N MET A 326 -1.76 9.05 -10.56
CA MET A 326 -3.23 9.11 -10.64
C MET A 326 -3.71 9.47 -12.06
N GLU A 327 -3.00 10.35 -12.75
CA GLU A 327 -3.31 10.73 -14.13
C GLU A 327 -2.88 9.66 -15.16
N THR A 328 -1.64 9.14 -15.07
CA THR A 328 -1.01 8.43 -16.22
C THR A 328 -0.63 6.96 -16.00
N GLY A 329 -0.68 6.43 -14.77
CA GLY A 329 -0.28 5.06 -14.44
C GLY A 329 -1.37 4.00 -14.64
N SER A 330 -1.02 2.73 -14.40
CA SER A 330 -1.98 1.61 -14.35
C SER A 330 -3.07 1.82 -13.29
N GLU A 331 -4.27 1.26 -13.49
CA GLU A 331 -5.42 1.37 -12.57
C GLU A 331 -5.08 1.03 -11.11
N LEU A 332 -4.28 -0.02 -10.91
CA LEU A 332 -3.82 -0.43 -9.59
C LEU A 332 -2.86 0.60 -8.97
N SER A 333 -1.94 1.18 -9.75
CA SER A 333 -1.07 2.27 -9.29
C SER A 333 -1.87 3.56 -9.01
N LYS A 334 -2.86 3.89 -9.85
CA LYS A 334 -3.82 4.98 -9.61
C LYS A 334 -4.54 4.78 -8.27
N THR A 335 -4.95 3.55 -7.97
CA THR A 335 -5.69 3.20 -6.75
C THR A 335 -4.86 3.42 -5.49
N VAL A 336 -3.61 2.98 -5.46
CA VAL A 336 -2.72 3.23 -4.31
C VAL A 336 -2.34 4.72 -4.21
N ALA A 337 -2.10 5.40 -5.33
CA ALA A 337 -1.76 6.83 -5.35
C ALA A 337 -2.92 7.71 -4.84
N ILE A 338 -4.17 7.46 -5.25
CA ILE A 338 -5.32 8.21 -4.73
C ILE A 338 -5.64 7.84 -3.27
N PHE A 339 -5.39 6.60 -2.82
CA PHE A 339 -5.48 6.25 -1.40
C PHE A 339 -4.51 7.08 -0.55
N ILE A 340 -3.27 7.30 -1.02
CA ILE A 340 -2.29 8.15 -0.34
C ILE A 340 -2.77 9.61 -0.29
N VAL A 341 -3.23 10.18 -1.42
CA VAL A 341 -3.79 11.55 -1.44
C VAL A 341 -5.04 11.69 -0.56
N GLN A 342 -5.90 10.67 -0.49
CA GLN A 342 -7.06 10.65 0.40
C GLN A 342 -6.64 10.64 1.87
N LYS A 343 -5.64 9.85 2.26
CA LYS A 343 -5.13 9.83 3.64
C LYS A 343 -4.42 11.15 4.03
N ILE A 344 -3.79 11.83 3.08
CA ILE A 344 -3.29 13.21 3.28
C ILE A 344 -4.46 14.19 3.47
N LEU A 345 -5.48 14.14 2.61
CA LEU A 345 -6.66 15.01 2.71
C LEU A 345 -7.45 14.81 4.02
N LEU A 346 -7.46 13.60 4.58
CA LEU A 346 -8.15 13.35 5.85
C LEU A 346 -7.48 14.05 7.05
N ASP A 347 -6.17 14.24 7.03
CA ASP A 347 -5.44 15.02 8.03
C ASP A 347 -5.67 16.54 7.83
N GLU A 348 -5.84 17.30 8.92
CA GLU A 348 -6.13 18.74 8.88
C GLU A 348 -4.97 19.57 8.28
N VAL A 349 -3.71 19.18 8.53
CA VAL A 349 -2.54 19.85 7.94
C VAL A 349 -2.46 19.52 6.45
N GLY A 350 -2.77 18.29 6.04
CA GLY A 350 -2.84 17.89 4.63
C GLY A 350 -3.95 18.59 3.84
N LEU A 351 -5.17 18.70 4.40
CA LEU A 351 -6.26 19.49 3.81
C LEU A 351 -5.86 20.98 3.71
N SER A 352 -5.34 21.55 4.80
CA SER A 352 -4.90 22.95 4.84
C SER A 352 -3.82 23.23 3.80
N TYR A 353 -2.81 22.36 3.67
CA TYR A 353 -1.72 22.48 2.69
C TYR A 353 -2.24 22.51 1.24
N ILE A 354 -3.17 21.61 0.90
CA ILE A 354 -3.75 21.50 -0.46
C ILE A 354 -4.63 22.72 -0.75
N CYS A 355 -5.42 23.18 0.21
CA CYS A 355 -6.33 24.33 0.05
C CYS A 355 -5.67 25.70 0.34
N GLN A 356 -4.36 25.74 0.65
CA GLN A 356 -3.64 26.97 0.96
C GLN A 356 -3.58 27.93 -0.24
N THR A 357 -3.18 27.41 -1.40
CA THR A 357 -3.02 28.17 -2.66
C THR A 357 -3.97 27.66 -3.73
N TYR A 358 -4.38 28.55 -4.64
CA TYR A 358 -5.21 28.17 -5.78
C TYR A 358 -4.55 27.10 -6.65
N GLU A 359 -3.24 27.22 -6.89
CA GLU A 359 -2.45 26.31 -7.72
C GLU A 359 -2.47 24.86 -7.22
N ARG A 360 -2.28 24.64 -5.91
CA ARG A 360 -2.30 23.29 -5.31
C ARG A 360 -3.68 22.68 -5.38
N PHE A 361 -4.72 23.45 -5.04
CA PHE A 361 -6.11 23.02 -5.16
C PHE A 361 -6.47 22.69 -6.61
N TYR A 362 -6.08 23.54 -7.57
CA TYR A 362 -6.34 23.36 -8.99
C TYR A 362 -5.62 22.13 -9.56
N ALA A 363 -4.37 21.86 -9.17
CA ALA A 363 -3.64 20.66 -9.57
C ALA A 363 -4.34 19.37 -9.10
N VAL A 364 -4.80 19.33 -7.84
CA VAL A 364 -5.57 18.18 -7.32
C VAL A 364 -6.93 18.07 -8.01
N GLY A 365 -7.66 19.18 -8.15
CA GLY A 365 -8.99 19.24 -8.74
C GLY A 365 -9.03 18.82 -10.20
N THR A 366 -8.05 19.24 -11.02
CA THR A 366 -7.92 18.86 -12.43
C THR A 366 -7.67 17.35 -12.58
N VAL A 367 -6.75 16.77 -11.79
CA VAL A 367 -6.48 15.32 -11.87
C VAL A 367 -7.69 14.51 -11.38
N LEU A 368 -8.37 14.92 -10.31
CA LEU A 368 -9.62 14.27 -9.87
C LEU A 368 -10.72 14.37 -10.94
N SER A 369 -10.83 15.50 -11.65
CA SER A 369 -11.79 15.68 -12.76
C SER A 369 -11.47 14.75 -13.93
N ASN A 370 -10.20 14.68 -14.35
CA ASN A 370 -9.74 13.76 -15.38
C ASN A 370 -10.01 12.29 -15.01
N MET A 371 -9.88 11.93 -13.72
CA MET A 371 -10.25 10.61 -13.21
C MET A 371 -11.76 10.36 -13.24
N VAL A 372 -12.62 11.35 -12.91
CA VAL A 372 -14.08 11.20 -13.01
C VAL A 372 -14.50 10.86 -14.44
N GLN A 373 -13.98 11.57 -15.45
CA GLN A 373 -14.33 11.30 -16.85
C GLN A 373 -13.89 9.89 -17.27
N GLN A 374 -12.66 9.48 -16.90
CA GLN A 374 -12.18 8.10 -17.14
C GLN A 374 -13.02 7.03 -16.44
N LEU A 375 -13.68 7.36 -15.31
CA LEU A 375 -14.54 6.43 -14.57
C LEU A 375 -15.90 6.17 -15.23
N VAL A 376 -16.37 7.05 -16.11
CA VAL A 376 -17.59 6.82 -16.90
C VAL A 376 -17.38 5.63 -17.85
N GLU A 377 -16.23 5.55 -18.51
CA GLU A 377 -15.89 4.44 -19.42
C GLU A 377 -15.40 3.19 -18.67
N THR A 378 -14.42 3.35 -17.76
CA THR A 378 -13.77 2.22 -17.10
C THR A 378 -14.61 1.56 -16.00
N GLN A 379 -15.64 2.25 -15.50
CA GLN A 379 -16.56 1.76 -14.46
C GLN A 379 -15.83 1.29 -13.17
N ALA A 380 -14.58 1.72 -12.94
CA ALA A 380 -13.67 1.18 -11.92
C ALA A 380 -14.07 1.60 -10.49
N VAL A 381 -15.03 0.89 -9.90
CA VAL A 381 -15.68 1.23 -8.61
C VAL A 381 -14.68 1.59 -7.50
N ARG A 382 -13.55 0.86 -7.37
CA ARG A 382 -12.54 1.12 -6.32
C ARG A 382 -11.97 2.54 -6.39
N LEU A 383 -11.65 3.02 -7.58
CA LEU A 383 -11.17 4.39 -7.81
C LEU A 383 -12.27 5.41 -7.50
N LEU A 384 -13.52 5.17 -7.94
CA LEU A 384 -14.66 6.03 -7.63
C LEU A 384 -14.87 6.22 -6.11
N LYS A 385 -14.71 5.15 -5.30
CA LYS A 385 -14.80 5.24 -3.82
C LYS A 385 -13.80 6.23 -3.20
N HIS A 386 -12.60 6.33 -3.77
CA HIS A 386 -11.57 7.25 -3.32
C HIS A 386 -11.79 8.66 -3.88
N VAL A 387 -12.17 8.81 -5.15
CA VAL A 387 -12.49 10.11 -5.78
C VAL A 387 -13.61 10.82 -5.02
N VAL A 388 -14.72 10.13 -4.72
CA VAL A 388 -15.83 10.69 -3.94
C VAL A 388 -15.40 11.13 -2.55
N ARG A 389 -14.55 10.33 -1.87
CA ARG A 389 -14.00 10.71 -0.54
C ARG A 389 -13.07 11.92 -0.61
N CYS A 390 -12.25 12.03 -1.66
CA CYS A 390 -11.38 13.19 -1.86
C CYS A 390 -12.20 14.47 -2.08
N TYR A 391 -13.23 14.44 -2.94
CA TYR A 391 -14.11 15.60 -3.15
C TYR A 391 -14.92 15.96 -1.89
N LEU A 392 -15.47 14.97 -1.17
CA LEU A 392 -16.16 15.19 0.10
C LEU A 392 -15.26 15.93 1.09
N ARG A 393 -14.04 15.44 1.31
CA ARG A 393 -13.09 16.04 2.25
C ARG A 393 -12.58 17.41 1.79
N LEU A 394 -12.40 17.62 0.48
CA LEU A 394 -12.14 18.97 -0.05
C LEU A 394 -13.29 19.94 0.21
N SER A 395 -14.55 19.48 0.26
CA SER A 395 -15.70 20.33 0.58
C SER A 395 -15.74 20.80 2.04
N ASP A 396 -14.99 20.20 2.96
CA ASP A 396 -14.91 20.67 4.34
C ASP A 396 -14.28 22.07 4.42
N ASN A 397 -13.28 22.34 3.58
CA ASN A 397 -12.64 23.67 3.48
C ASN A 397 -13.51 24.66 2.69
N LEU A 398 -13.83 25.81 3.30
CA LEU A 398 -14.74 26.82 2.71
C LEU A 398 -14.32 27.31 1.32
N ARG A 399 -13.03 27.60 1.10
CA ARG A 399 -12.51 28.12 -0.19
C ARG A 399 -12.59 27.07 -1.29
N ALA A 400 -12.29 25.82 -0.94
CA ALA A 400 -12.41 24.69 -1.86
C ALA A 400 -13.88 24.36 -2.15
N ARG A 401 -14.77 24.41 -1.15
CA ARG A 401 -16.23 24.26 -1.29
C ARG A 401 -16.79 25.28 -2.29
N GLU A 402 -16.41 26.55 -2.19
CA GLU A 402 -16.80 27.60 -3.13
C GLU A 402 -16.38 27.29 -4.57
N ALA A 403 -15.11 26.92 -4.78
CA ALA A 403 -14.62 26.53 -6.10
C ALA A 403 -15.34 25.28 -6.65
N LEU A 404 -15.58 24.27 -5.80
CA LEU A 404 -16.27 23.03 -6.18
C LEU A 404 -17.72 23.24 -6.62
N ARG A 405 -18.43 24.28 -6.14
CA ARG A 405 -19.76 24.63 -6.67
C ARG A 405 -19.70 24.90 -8.19
N ALA A 406 -18.64 25.59 -8.63
CA ALA A 406 -18.38 25.86 -10.05
C ALA A 406 -17.74 24.67 -10.79
N CYS A 407 -16.79 23.94 -10.20
CA CYS A 407 -15.95 22.97 -10.92
C CYS A 407 -16.15 21.47 -10.59
N LEU A 408 -17.07 21.08 -9.70
CA LEU A 408 -17.36 19.64 -9.50
C LEU A 408 -17.88 19.00 -10.80
N PRO A 409 -17.27 17.92 -11.32
CA PRO A 409 -17.64 17.31 -12.60
C PRO A 409 -19.11 16.85 -12.68
N GLU A 410 -19.69 16.96 -13.86
CA GLU A 410 -21.09 16.61 -14.16
C GLU A 410 -21.46 15.15 -13.84
N PRO A 411 -20.62 14.12 -14.12
CA PRO A 411 -20.94 12.72 -13.76
C PRO A 411 -21.11 12.44 -12.26
N LEU A 412 -20.67 13.35 -11.38
CA LEU A 412 -20.92 13.29 -9.93
C LEU A 412 -22.23 13.98 -9.52
N ARG A 413 -22.87 14.75 -10.41
CA ARG A 413 -24.12 15.49 -10.21
C ARG A 413 -25.31 14.79 -10.87
N ASP A 414 -25.13 14.29 -12.09
CA ASP A 414 -26.16 13.87 -13.05
C ASP A 414 -26.72 12.43 -12.85
N ALA A 415 -26.41 11.81 -11.71
CA ALA A 415 -26.73 10.43 -11.38
C ALA A 415 -26.03 9.33 -12.21
N THR A 416 -25.06 9.64 -13.10
CA THR A 416 -24.31 8.68 -13.95
C THR A 416 -23.77 7.48 -13.16
N PHE A 417 -23.18 7.69 -11.99
CA PHE A 417 -22.63 6.60 -11.17
C PHE A 417 -23.65 5.82 -10.32
N SER A 418 -24.95 6.14 -10.41
CA SER A 418 -26.00 5.47 -9.59
C SER A 418 -26.08 3.95 -9.77
N PRO A 419 -25.87 3.36 -10.97
CA PRO A 419 -25.83 1.91 -11.12
C PRO A 419 -24.66 1.27 -10.36
N LEU A 420 -23.46 1.87 -10.46
CA LEU A 420 -22.25 1.38 -9.79
C LEU A 420 -22.33 1.51 -8.27
N LEU A 421 -22.93 2.59 -7.76
CA LEU A 421 -23.09 2.84 -6.34
C LEU A 421 -24.31 2.10 -5.73
N LYS A 422 -25.06 1.32 -6.51
CA LYS A 422 -26.21 0.52 -6.01
C LYS A 422 -25.82 -0.49 -4.93
N GLY A 423 -24.58 -0.99 -4.96
CA GLY A 423 -24.03 -1.91 -3.95
C GLY A 423 -23.21 -1.25 -2.83
N ASP A 424 -22.95 0.06 -2.89
CA ASP A 424 -22.09 0.77 -1.92
C ASP A 424 -22.83 1.95 -1.27
N MET A 425 -23.55 1.65 -0.19
CA MET A 425 -24.30 2.65 0.56
C MET A 425 -23.40 3.66 1.28
N VAL A 426 -22.14 3.33 1.57
CA VAL A 426 -21.19 4.25 2.22
C VAL A 426 -20.75 5.31 1.22
N THR A 427 -20.25 4.90 0.06
CA THR A 427 -19.83 5.84 -0.99
C THR A 427 -21.02 6.61 -1.57
N LYS A 428 -22.21 5.99 -1.67
CA LYS A 428 -23.45 6.70 -2.03
C LYS A 428 -23.83 7.78 -1.01
N ARG A 429 -23.68 7.51 0.31
CA ARG A 429 -23.88 8.52 1.36
C ARG A 429 -22.85 9.63 1.25
N CYS A 430 -21.57 9.32 1.08
CA CYS A 430 -20.51 10.32 0.88
C CYS A 430 -20.80 11.26 -0.29
N LEU A 431 -21.28 10.73 -1.42
CA LEU A 431 -21.67 11.55 -2.58
C LEU A 431 -22.88 12.45 -2.26
N ALA A 432 -23.89 11.94 -1.56
CA ALA A 432 -25.04 12.76 -1.13
C ALA A 432 -24.62 13.90 -0.18
N THR A 433 -23.75 13.62 0.80
CA THR A 433 -23.20 14.65 1.71
C THR A 433 -22.37 15.70 0.95
N LEU A 434 -21.55 15.29 -0.03
CA LEU A 434 -20.81 16.21 -0.89
C LEU A 434 -21.77 17.16 -1.65
N LEU A 435 -22.84 16.63 -2.24
CA LEU A 435 -23.81 17.44 -2.97
C LEU A 435 -24.58 18.39 -2.04
N LEU A 436 -24.93 17.97 -0.82
CA LEU A 436 -25.52 18.84 0.21
C LEU A 436 -24.57 19.97 0.61
N ASN A 437 -23.31 19.66 0.95
CA ASN A 437 -22.28 20.64 1.32
C ASN A 437 -22.07 21.74 0.25
N LEU A 438 -22.33 21.43 -1.02
CA LEU A 438 -22.24 22.37 -2.13
C LEU A 438 -23.57 23.10 -2.41
N SER A 439 -24.71 22.48 -2.10
CA SER A 439 -26.05 23.05 -2.24
C SER A 439 -26.34 24.15 -1.21
N ASP A 440 -25.78 24.02 0.00
CA ASP A 440 -25.89 25.04 1.04
C ASP A 440 -25.30 26.37 0.56
N ARG A 441 -26.18 27.31 0.24
CA ARG A 441 -25.86 28.73 0.10
C ARG A 441 -25.79 29.34 1.49
N VAL A 442 -24.60 29.80 1.89
CA VAL A 442 -24.50 30.80 2.94
C VAL A 442 -24.90 32.13 2.30
N GLU A 443 -26.20 32.44 2.35
CA GLU A 443 -26.70 33.76 1.97
C GLU A 443 -26.35 34.72 3.12
N ASN A 444 -25.18 35.38 2.98
CA ASN A 444 -24.72 36.41 3.92
C ASN A 444 -25.81 37.50 4.04
N SER A 445 -26.44 37.55 5.21
CA SER A 445 -27.40 38.57 5.64
C SER A 445 -26.70 39.65 6.47
#